data_AF-A0A495ZXU8-F1
#
_entry.id   AF-A0A495ZXU8-F1
#
_cell.length_a   1.000
_cell.length_b   1.000
_cell.length_c   1.000
_cell.angle_alpha   90.00
_cell.angle_beta   90.00
_cell.angle_gamma   90.00
#
_symmetry.space_group_name_H-M   'P 1'
#
loop_
_entity.id
_entity.type
_entity.pdbx_description
1 polymer ?
#
loop_
_entity_poly.entity_id
_entity_poly.type
_entity_poly.pdbx_seq_one_letter_code
_entity_poly.pdbx_strand_id
1 'polypeptide(L)'
;MAKKIGVLTGGGDTSALNATLKGIALKAEELGFELVGFMEGWRGVLKGGHYFTLTPDLIDENRGGTLLKSSRTNLIKDGKLDEAVSNLKKLDISGLIPIGGDDTLTVGTALSDQFTTTFVTKTIDNDVGINPPEGDAVDYSKMVNYFCPGFPSSANRVINYVQD
;
A
#
# COMPACT_ATOMS: atom_id res chain seq x y z
N MET A 1 10.51 -20.28 14.32
CA MET A 1 10.56 -18.81 14.28
C MET A 1 9.22 -18.30 13.80
N ALA A 2 8.81 -17.11 14.25
CA ALA A 2 7.63 -16.43 13.69
C ALA A 2 7.85 -16.11 12.20
N LYS A 3 6.80 -16.24 11.39
CA LYS A 3 6.86 -15.84 9.97
C LYS A 3 6.88 -14.31 9.88
N LYS A 4 7.70 -13.76 8.98
CA LYS A 4 7.82 -12.30 8.79
C LYS A 4 6.99 -11.82 7.60
N ILE A 5 6.24 -10.75 7.81
CA ILE A 5 5.45 -10.07 6.77
C ILE A 5 6.00 -8.67 6.59
N GLY A 6 6.29 -8.28 5.35
CA GLY A 6 6.70 -6.93 5.00
C GLY A 6 5.50 -6.03 4.72
N VAL A 7 5.51 -4.80 5.21
CA VAL A 7 4.49 -3.77 4.91
C VAL A 7 5.15 -2.47 4.51
N LEU A 8 4.56 -1.75 3.55
CA LEU A 8 5.04 -0.45 3.10
C LEU A 8 3.89 0.42 2.62
N THR A 9 4.10 1.74 2.67
CA THR A 9 3.18 2.73 2.08
C THR A 9 3.85 3.45 0.90
N GLY A 10 3.15 3.59 -0.21
CA GLY A 10 3.63 4.26 -1.42
C GLY A 10 2.63 5.27 -2.00
N GLY A 11 3.16 6.27 -2.70
CA GLY A 11 2.37 7.37 -3.28
C GLY A 11 2.01 8.46 -2.26
N GLY A 12 1.01 9.29 -2.60
CA GLY A 12 0.55 10.40 -1.76
C GLY A 12 -0.16 9.95 -0.48
N ASP A 13 0.01 10.72 0.59
CA ASP A 13 -0.55 10.42 1.91
C ASP A 13 -2.08 10.53 1.95
N THR A 14 -2.71 9.65 2.74
CA THR A 14 -4.12 9.75 3.12
C THR A 14 -4.26 9.63 4.63
N SER A 15 -5.37 10.12 5.20
CA SER A 15 -5.60 10.07 6.65
C SER A 15 -5.75 8.65 7.20
N ALA A 16 -6.13 7.68 6.35
CA ALA A 16 -6.41 6.30 6.78
C ALA A 16 -5.16 5.41 6.92
N LEU A 17 -3.97 5.86 6.49
CA LEU A 17 -2.79 4.99 6.41
C LEU A 17 -2.33 4.47 7.77
N ASN A 18 -2.20 5.32 8.78
CA ASN A 18 -1.80 4.87 10.11
C ASN A 18 -2.85 3.96 10.78
N ALA A 19 -4.14 4.24 10.61
CA ALA A 19 -5.21 3.35 11.08
C ALA A 19 -5.14 1.96 10.42
N THR A 20 -4.87 1.92 9.11
CA THR A 20 -4.66 0.65 8.38
C THR A 20 -3.44 -0.10 8.90
N LEU A 21 -2.30 0.59 9.08
CA LEU A 21 -1.09 -0.01 9.64
C LEU A 21 -1.33 -0.56 11.05
N LYS A 22 -2.09 0.16 11.88
CA LYS A 22 -2.48 -0.27 13.24
C LYS A 22 -3.27 -1.58 13.21
N GLY A 23 -4.27 -1.67 12.34
CA GLY A 23 -5.08 -2.88 12.17
C GLY A 23 -4.24 -4.09 11.73
N ILE A 24 -3.32 -3.88 10.77
CA ILE A 24 -2.40 -4.93 10.31
C ILE A 24 -1.48 -5.37 11.45
N ALA A 25 -0.89 -4.43 12.20
CA ALA A 25 0.02 -4.72 13.30
C ALA A 25 -0.67 -5.52 14.42
N LEU A 26 -1.89 -5.10 14.83
CA LEU A 26 -2.67 -5.83 15.84
C LEU A 26 -2.97 -7.27 15.41
N LYS A 27 -3.35 -7.47 14.13
CA LYS A 27 -3.65 -8.81 13.63
C LYS A 27 -2.41 -9.68 13.47
N ALA A 28 -1.29 -9.09 13.05
CA ALA A 28 -0.01 -9.79 12.97
C ALA A 28 0.42 -10.29 14.35
N GLU A 29 0.33 -9.43 15.37
CA GLU A 29 0.64 -9.77 16.77
C GLU A 29 -0.27 -10.88 17.30
N GLU A 30 -1.60 -10.77 17.11
CA GLU A 30 -2.59 -11.79 17.51
C GLU A 30 -2.28 -13.17 16.92
N LEU A 31 -1.80 -13.21 15.67
CA LEU A 31 -1.50 -14.44 14.94
C LEU A 31 -0.04 -14.91 15.09
N GLY A 32 0.79 -14.20 15.85
CA GLY A 32 2.20 -14.54 16.08
C GLY A 32 3.12 -14.32 14.86
N PHE A 33 2.75 -13.41 13.96
CA PHE A 33 3.62 -12.94 12.86
C PHE A 33 4.44 -11.73 13.31
N GLU A 34 5.67 -11.63 12.80
CA GLU A 34 6.47 -10.42 12.95
C GLU A 34 6.22 -9.51 11.74
N LEU A 35 5.72 -8.30 12.00
CA LEU A 35 5.48 -7.30 10.95
C LEU A 35 6.71 -6.43 10.78
N VAL A 36 7.25 -6.34 9.57
CA VAL A 36 8.40 -5.52 9.21
C VAL A 36 7.92 -4.33 8.38
N GLY A 37 8.04 -3.12 8.91
CA GLY A 37 7.71 -1.88 8.22
C GLY A 37 8.89 -1.35 7.42
N PHE A 38 8.74 -1.20 6.11
CA PHE A 38 9.75 -0.58 5.24
C PHE A 38 9.51 0.91 5.11
N MET A 39 10.55 1.70 5.42
CA MET A 39 10.50 3.15 5.32
C MET A 39 10.55 3.61 3.86
N GLU A 40 9.76 4.64 3.56
CA GLU A 40 9.80 5.35 2.28
C GLU A 40 9.43 4.45 1.09
N GLY A 41 8.48 3.55 1.30
CA GLY A 41 7.96 2.64 0.27
C GLY A 41 8.98 1.62 -0.19
N TRP A 42 9.05 1.37 -1.49
CA TRP A 42 9.99 0.42 -2.08
C TRP A 42 11.47 0.78 -1.86
N ARG A 43 11.78 2.04 -1.56
CA ARG A 43 13.15 2.45 -1.19
C ARG A 43 13.66 1.71 0.04
N GLY A 44 12.81 1.47 1.04
CA GLY A 44 13.17 0.75 2.26
C GLY A 44 13.54 -0.70 2.01
N VAL A 45 13.08 -1.31 0.91
CA VAL A 45 13.36 -2.71 0.54
C VAL A 45 14.74 -2.87 -0.11
N LEU A 46 15.26 -1.82 -0.73
CA LEU A 46 16.54 -1.82 -1.41
C LEU A 46 17.72 -1.91 -0.44
N LYS A 47 18.92 -2.18 -0.98
CA LYS A 47 20.14 -2.24 -0.18
C LYS A 47 20.42 -0.86 0.41
N GLY A 48 20.63 -0.82 1.73
CA GLY A 48 20.78 0.44 2.47
C GLY A 48 19.46 1.15 2.78
N GLY A 49 18.32 0.57 2.39
CA GLY A 49 17.00 0.99 2.84
C GLY A 49 16.81 0.76 4.33
N HIS A 50 15.88 1.50 4.92
CA HIS A 50 15.56 1.44 6.34
C HIS A 50 14.26 0.66 6.57
N TYR A 51 14.28 -0.25 7.54
CA TYR A 51 13.12 -1.01 7.99
C TYR A 51 13.27 -1.33 9.48
N PHE A 52 12.16 -1.65 10.13
CA PHE A 52 12.12 -2.04 11.53
C PHE A 52 10.91 -2.95 11.82
N THR A 53 10.95 -3.66 12.93
CA THR A 53 9.78 -4.40 13.41
C THR A 53 8.70 -3.41 13.83
N LEU A 54 7.57 -3.44 13.13
CA LEU A 54 6.46 -2.52 13.31
C LEU A 54 5.45 -3.12 14.29
N THR A 55 5.44 -2.63 15.53
CA THR A 55 4.53 -3.06 16.58
C THR A 55 3.35 -2.09 16.74
N PRO A 56 2.19 -2.53 17.26
CA PRO A 56 1.01 -1.68 17.39
C PRO A 56 1.22 -0.40 18.20
N ASP A 57 2.08 -0.42 19.21
CA ASP A 57 2.38 0.71 20.11
C ASP A 57 3.13 1.85 19.42
N LEU A 58 3.85 1.58 18.32
CA LEU A 58 4.56 2.59 17.54
C LEU A 58 3.62 3.43 16.65
N ILE A 59 2.37 2.98 16.47
CA ILE A 59 1.43 3.54 15.50
C ILE A 59 0.36 4.33 16.25
N ASP A 60 0.30 5.64 15.97
CA ASP A 60 -0.83 6.50 16.33
C ASP A 60 -1.83 6.49 15.17
N GLU A 61 -2.92 5.73 15.32
CA GLU A 61 -3.98 5.61 14.32
C GLU A 61 -4.75 6.92 14.05
N ASN A 62 -4.68 7.90 14.96
CA ASN A 62 -5.37 9.17 14.82
C ASN A 62 -4.53 10.23 14.10
N ARG A 63 -3.24 9.94 13.85
CA ARG A 63 -2.36 10.83 13.12
C ARG A 63 -2.51 10.62 11.61
N GLY A 64 -2.80 11.70 10.88
CA GLY A 64 -2.83 11.68 9.42
C GLY A 64 -1.46 11.37 8.79
N GLY A 65 -1.49 10.92 7.54
CA GLY A 65 -0.30 10.48 6.80
C GLY A 65 0.14 9.07 7.20
N THR A 66 1.40 8.74 6.95
CA THR A 66 1.98 7.41 7.24
C THR A 66 3.24 7.51 8.09
N LEU A 67 3.32 6.68 9.14
CA LEU A 67 4.52 6.48 9.95
C LEU A 67 5.70 6.01 9.09
N LEU A 68 5.43 5.17 8.09
CA LEU A 68 6.44 4.58 7.23
C LEU A 68 6.97 5.57 6.18
N LYS A 69 6.33 6.73 6.00
CA LYS A 69 6.60 7.66 4.89
C LYS A 69 6.40 6.99 3.52
N SER A 70 6.58 7.75 2.44
CA SER A 70 6.52 7.24 1.09
C SER A 70 7.64 7.84 0.23
N SER A 71 7.92 7.19 -0.89
CA SER A 71 8.78 7.74 -1.95
C SER A 71 8.21 7.40 -3.31
N ARG A 72 8.85 7.93 -4.38
CA ARG A 72 8.52 7.64 -5.78
C ARG A 72 9.36 6.49 -6.37
N THR A 73 10.09 5.74 -5.54
CA THR A 73 10.91 4.61 -5.99
C THR A 73 10.04 3.53 -6.62
N ASN A 74 10.40 3.09 -7.83
CA ASN A 74 9.69 2.07 -8.57
C ASN A 74 10.69 1.01 -9.05
N LEU A 75 10.63 -0.18 -8.44
CA LEU A 75 11.62 -1.24 -8.66
C LEU A 75 11.68 -1.73 -10.10
N ILE A 76 10.59 -1.63 -10.85
CA ILE A 76 10.54 -2.04 -12.27
C ILE A 76 11.24 -0.97 -13.11
N LYS A 77 10.81 0.29 -12.98
CA LYS A 77 11.36 1.42 -13.74
C LYS A 77 12.86 1.61 -13.45
N ASP A 78 13.26 1.37 -12.21
CA ASP A 78 14.64 1.55 -11.76
C ASP A 78 15.52 0.31 -12.01
N GLY A 79 14.97 -0.80 -12.54
CA GLY A 79 15.71 -2.04 -12.79
C GLY A 79 16.23 -2.72 -11.53
N LYS A 80 15.50 -2.62 -10.41
CA LYS A 80 15.91 -3.08 -9.07
C LYS A 80 15.08 -4.22 -8.48
N LEU A 81 14.24 -4.88 -9.27
CA LEU A 81 13.44 -6.01 -8.80
C LEU A 81 14.30 -7.13 -8.20
N ASP A 82 15.38 -7.54 -8.87
CA ASP A 82 16.25 -8.62 -8.38
C ASP A 82 16.95 -8.27 -7.06
N GLU A 83 17.35 -7.00 -6.91
CA GLU A 83 17.92 -6.48 -5.67
C GLU A 83 16.91 -6.59 -4.52
N ALA A 84 15.66 -6.15 -4.76
CA ALA A 84 14.59 -6.22 -3.79
C ALA A 84 14.27 -7.67 -3.39
N VAL A 85 14.15 -8.57 -4.37
CA VAL A 85 13.94 -10.01 -4.13
C VAL A 85 15.05 -10.60 -3.26
N SER A 86 16.31 -10.29 -3.59
CA SER A 86 17.47 -10.79 -2.82
C SER A 86 17.42 -10.32 -1.37
N ASN A 87 17.08 -9.05 -1.14
CA ASN A 87 16.99 -8.50 0.21
C ASN A 87 15.80 -9.07 0.98
N LEU A 88 14.61 -9.14 0.39
CA LEU A 88 13.43 -9.70 1.05
C LEU A 88 13.66 -11.15 1.49
N LYS A 89 14.33 -11.97 0.65
CA LYS A 89 14.73 -13.34 1.01
C LYS A 89 15.75 -13.37 2.15
N LYS A 90 16.74 -12.47 2.16
CA LYS A 90 17.72 -12.37 3.28
C LYS A 90 17.08 -11.93 4.60
N LEU A 91 15.96 -11.21 4.53
CA LEU A 91 15.19 -10.79 5.71
C LEU A 91 14.17 -11.85 6.16
N ASP A 92 14.12 -13.01 5.50
CA ASP A 92 13.14 -14.09 5.71
C ASP A 92 11.68 -13.61 5.56
N ILE A 93 11.44 -12.62 4.71
CA ILE A 93 10.10 -12.10 4.42
C ILE A 93 9.33 -13.14 3.62
N SER A 94 8.23 -13.61 4.19
CA SER A 94 7.37 -14.65 3.61
C SER A 94 6.18 -14.09 2.84
N GLY A 95 5.77 -12.85 3.16
CA GLY A 95 4.68 -12.18 2.49
C GLY A 95 4.80 -10.67 2.52
N LEU A 96 4.06 -9.99 1.65
CA LEU A 96 4.10 -8.54 1.45
C LEU A 96 2.70 -7.93 1.52
N ILE A 97 2.63 -6.73 2.09
CA ILE A 97 1.43 -5.90 2.12
C ILE A 97 1.80 -4.51 1.57
N PRO A 98 1.86 -4.33 0.24
CA PRO A 98 2.01 -3.02 -0.36
C PRO A 98 0.70 -2.22 -0.21
N ILE A 99 0.80 -1.03 0.37
CA ILE A 99 -0.30 -0.07 0.52
C ILE A 99 -0.04 1.12 -0.39
N GLY A 100 -0.84 1.34 -1.43
CA GLY A 100 -0.56 2.44 -2.36
C GLY A 100 -1.49 2.52 -3.58
N GLY A 101 -1.13 3.42 -4.48
CA GLY A 101 -1.78 3.57 -5.80
C GLY A 101 -1.12 2.69 -6.86
N ASP A 102 -1.48 2.89 -8.12
CA ASP A 102 -1.09 2.05 -9.26
C ASP A 102 0.43 1.76 -9.32
N ASP A 103 1.28 2.80 -9.22
CA ASP A 103 2.74 2.64 -9.21
C ASP A 103 3.24 1.67 -8.12
N THR A 104 2.63 1.70 -6.94
CA THR A 104 3.04 0.86 -5.81
C THR A 104 2.54 -0.56 -5.98
N LEU A 105 1.29 -0.72 -6.41
CA LEU A 105 0.64 -2.02 -6.55
C LEU A 105 1.18 -2.79 -7.76
N THR A 106 1.50 -2.12 -8.87
CA THR A 106 2.14 -2.73 -10.04
C THR A 106 3.47 -3.39 -9.68
N VAL A 107 4.29 -2.75 -8.85
CA VAL A 107 5.52 -3.36 -8.33
C VAL A 107 5.21 -4.54 -7.40
N GLY A 108 4.18 -4.43 -6.55
CA GLY A 108 3.73 -5.53 -5.71
C GLY A 108 3.28 -6.76 -6.51
N THR A 109 2.61 -6.56 -7.65
CA THR A 109 2.21 -7.61 -8.60
C THR A 109 3.43 -8.27 -9.22
N ALA A 110 4.44 -7.51 -9.63
CA ALA A 110 5.69 -8.11 -10.14
C ALA A 110 6.43 -8.98 -9.10
N LEU A 111 6.18 -8.76 -7.80
CA LEU A 111 6.73 -9.56 -6.71
C LEU A 111 5.81 -10.71 -6.25
N SER A 112 4.53 -10.74 -6.67
CA SER A 112 3.57 -11.74 -6.18
C SER A 112 3.84 -13.17 -6.64
N ASP A 113 4.61 -13.34 -7.72
CA ASP A 113 5.05 -14.66 -8.16
C ASP A 113 6.08 -15.30 -7.20
N GLN A 114 6.70 -14.49 -6.34
CA GLN A 114 7.76 -14.94 -5.42
C GLN A 114 7.38 -14.83 -3.94
N PHE A 115 6.41 -13.98 -3.60
CA PHE A 115 5.96 -13.73 -2.23
C PHE A 115 4.44 -13.75 -2.16
N THR A 116 3.88 -14.27 -1.06
CA THR A 116 2.44 -14.14 -0.83
C THR A 116 2.11 -12.67 -0.59
N THR A 117 1.33 -12.06 -1.50
CA THR A 117 1.09 -10.62 -1.48
C THR A 117 -0.40 -10.32 -1.26
N THR A 118 -0.70 -9.41 -0.33
CA THR A 118 -2.05 -8.84 -0.15
C THR A 118 -2.00 -7.35 -0.42
N PHE A 119 -2.80 -6.89 -1.38
CA PHE A 119 -2.79 -5.51 -1.83
C PHE A 119 -3.77 -4.67 -1.02
N VAL A 120 -3.33 -3.49 -0.57
CA VAL A 120 -4.22 -2.48 0.00
C VAL A 120 -4.21 -1.26 -0.91
N THR A 121 -5.35 -1.04 -1.57
CA THR A 121 -5.51 0.06 -2.51
C THR A 121 -5.62 1.38 -1.75
N LYS A 122 -4.86 2.37 -2.22
CA LYS A 122 -4.88 3.74 -1.67
C LYS A 122 -4.74 4.73 -2.82
N THR A 123 -5.80 5.48 -3.10
CA THR A 123 -5.76 6.61 -4.03
C THR A 123 -6.78 7.68 -3.62
N ILE A 124 -6.40 8.96 -3.67
CA ILE A 124 -7.36 10.08 -3.55
C ILE A 124 -7.91 10.42 -4.94
N ASP A 125 -7.13 10.12 -5.99
CA ASP A 125 -7.40 10.50 -7.37
C ASP A 125 -8.51 9.63 -8.00
N ASN A 126 -8.86 8.50 -7.37
CA ASN A 126 -9.88 7.54 -7.80
C ASN A 126 -9.53 6.88 -9.15
N ASP A 127 -8.23 6.62 -9.34
CA ASP A 127 -7.60 6.13 -10.57
C ASP A 127 -7.20 4.64 -10.51
N VAL A 128 -7.57 3.94 -9.43
CA VAL A 128 -7.27 2.51 -9.23
C VAL A 128 -8.54 1.67 -9.41
N GLY A 129 -8.53 0.74 -10.39
CA GLY A 129 -9.67 -0.10 -10.75
C GLY A 129 -10.06 0.05 -12.21
N ILE A 130 -11.29 -0.37 -12.58
CA ILE A 130 -11.84 -0.13 -13.92
C ILE A 130 -12.52 1.23 -13.91
N ASN A 131 -11.84 2.22 -14.49
CA ASN A 131 -12.35 3.57 -14.70
C ASN A 131 -12.81 3.76 -16.15
N PRO A 132 -13.87 4.56 -16.40
CA PRO A 132 -14.22 4.94 -17.75
C PRO A 132 -13.05 5.69 -18.42
N PRO A 133 -12.75 5.42 -19.70
CA PRO A 133 -11.76 6.18 -20.45
C PRO A 133 -12.11 7.68 -20.50
N GLU A 134 -11.09 8.52 -20.55
CA GLU A 134 -11.26 9.97 -20.66
C GLU A 134 -11.96 10.29 -22.00
N GLY A 135 -13.19 10.84 -21.92
CA GLY A 135 -13.99 11.26 -23.08
C GLY A 135 -15.17 10.36 -23.44
N ASP A 136 -15.31 9.18 -22.84
CA ASP A 136 -16.48 8.32 -23.04
C ASP A 136 -17.62 8.62 -22.05
N ALA A 137 -18.86 8.32 -22.45
CA ALA A 137 -19.99 8.34 -21.53
C ALA A 137 -19.80 7.26 -20.45
N VAL A 138 -19.95 7.66 -19.19
CA VAL A 138 -19.71 6.78 -18.03
C VAL A 138 -20.77 5.66 -17.98
N ASP A 139 -20.34 4.41 -18.16
CA ASP A 139 -21.17 3.21 -17.92
C ASP A 139 -21.03 2.76 -16.46
N TYR A 140 -21.94 3.26 -15.61
CA TYR A 140 -21.95 2.99 -14.17
C TYR A 140 -22.11 1.51 -13.81
N SER A 141 -22.63 0.67 -14.72
CA SER A 141 -22.80 -0.76 -14.48
C SER A 141 -21.48 -1.54 -14.54
N LYS A 142 -20.43 -0.93 -15.10
CA LYS A 142 -19.10 -1.53 -15.29
C LYS A 142 -18.03 -0.92 -14.40
N MET A 143 -18.34 0.13 -13.64
CA MET A 143 -17.38 0.74 -12.72
C MET A 143 -17.15 -0.16 -11.51
N VAL A 144 -15.91 -0.65 -11.38
CA VAL A 144 -15.42 -1.26 -10.14
C VAL A 144 -14.37 -0.31 -9.58
N ASN A 145 -14.83 0.60 -8.72
CA ASN A 145 -13.98 1.59 -8.08
C ASN A 145 -13.83 1.31 -6.59
N TYR A 146 -12.62 1.44 -6.07
CA TYR A 146 -12.34 1.32 -4.65
C TYR A 146 -12.28 2.73 -4.06
N PHE A 147 -13.42 3.22 -3.56
CA PHE A 147 -13.47 4.54 -2.94
C PHE A 147 -12.53 4.61 -1.74
N CYS A 148 -11.65 5.61 -1.71
CA CYS A 148 -10.92 5.98 -0.50
C CYS A 148 -11.84 6.85 0.39
N PRO A 149 -12.28 6.38 1.57
CA PRO A 149 -13.04 7.23 2.47
C PRO A 149 -12.15 8.37 3.01
N GLY A 150 -12.70 9.59 3.07
CA GLY A 150 -12.12 10.67 3.90
C GLY A 150 -11.56 11.91 3.19
N PHE A 151 -11.81 12.16 1.90
CA PHE A 151 -11.37 13.39 1.24
C PHE A 151 -12.55 14.28 0.76
N PRO A 152 -12.50 15.63 0.91
CA PRO A 152 -13.56 16.52 0.45
C PRO A 152 -13.84 16.46 -1.07
N SER A 153 -12.84 16.16 -1.90
CA SER A 153 -13.05 15.92 -3.34
C SER A 153 -13.79 14.61 -3.62
N SER A 154 -13.60 13.58 -2.78
CA SER A 154 -14.39 12.34 -2.83
C SER A 154 -15.83 12.59 -2.39
N ALA A 155 -16.07 13.45 -1.39
CA ALA A 155 -17.43 13.86 -1.01
C ALA A 155 -18.13 14.67 -2.13
N ASN A 156 -17.43 15.60 -2.78
CA ASN A 156 -17.95 16.32 -3.95
C ASN A 156 -18.20 15.40 -5.15
N ARG A 157 -17.32 14.43 -5.40
CA ARG A 157 -17.55 13.41 -6.43
C ARG A 157 -18.75 12.53 -6.07
N VAL A 158 -18.87 12.06 -4.83
CA VAL A 158 -20.04 11.31 -4.33
C VAL A 158 -21.33 12.11 -4.49
N ILE A 159 -21.34 13.41 -4.19
CA ILE A 159 -22.50 14.28 -4.43
C ILE A 159 -22.86 14.34 -5.93
N ASN A 160 -21.86 14.34 -6.83
CA ASN A 160 -22.09 14.24 -8.27
C ASN A 160 -22.47 12.81 -8.74
N TYR A 161 -22.20 11.77 -7.95
CA TYR A 161 -22.56 10.37 -8.22
C TYR A 161 -23.93 9.97 -7.66
N VAL A 162 -24.55 10.78 -6.79
CA VAL A 162 -25.82 10.48 -6.10
C VAL A 162 -26.94 11.45 -6.53
N GLN A 163 -26.85 11.99 -7.75
CA GLN A 163 -28.02 12.58 -8.41
C GLN A 163 -28.50 11.61 -9.50
N ASP A 164 -29.61 10.95 -9.17
CA ASP A 164 -30.41 9.96 -9.90
C ASP A 164 -29.76 8.58 -10.20
#